data_AF-A0A7S1J7G8-F1
#
_entry.id   AF-A0A7S1J7G8-F1
#
_cell.length_a   1.000
_cell.length_b   1.000
_cell.length_c   1.000
_cell.angle_alpha   90.00
_cell.angle_beta   90.00
_cell.angle_gamma   90.00
#
_symmetry.space_group_name_H-M   'P 1'
#
loop_
_entity.id
_entity.type
_entity.pdbx_description
1 polymer ?
#
loop_
_entity_poly.entity_id
_entity_poly.type
_entity_poly.pdbx_seq_one_letter_code
_entity_poly.pdbx_strand_id
1 'polypeptide(L)'
;CRICRNKKEPGRQPALCLLCGTLVRPCCSTTVRTYIPALQEYYQLGDCNQHALECGGGLGLFLLIKSSTVLVLRDQRYCEYPSIYLDAHGEEDRELLRGRPLYLSHHRYQQLLDLTTTASFDHNTRTLAITLATNWHVY
;
A
#
# COMPACT_ATOMS: atom_id res chain seq x y z
N CYS A 1 -9.29 3.05 18.43
CA CYS A 1 -9.82 1.67 18.44
C CYS A 1 -9.07 0.83 19.49
N ARG A 2 -9.65 0.62 20.69
CA ARG A 2 -9.00 -0.12 21.81
C ARG A 2 -8.76 -1.61 21.49
N ILE A 3 -9.51 -2.18 20.54
CA ILE A 3 -9.52 -3.62 20.19
C ILE A 3 -8.30 -4.03 19.35
N CYS A 4 -7.77 -3.15 18.48
CA CYS A 4 -6.64 -3.51 17.61
C CYS A 4 -5.26 -3.23 18.24
N ARG A 5 -5.21 -2.80 19.51
CA ARG A 5 -3.96 -2.46 20.23
C ARG A 5 -3.05 -3.67 20.49
N ASN A 6 -3.59 -4.90 20.42
CA ASN A 6 -2.91 -6.13 20.83
C ASN A 6 -2.70 -7.19 19.72
N LYS A 7 -3.14 -6.95 18.47
CA LYS A 7 -2.90 -7.92 17.38
C LYS A 7 -1.76 -7.44 16.48
N LYS A 8 -0.61 -8.12 16.56
CA LYS A 8 0.49 -8.03 15.59
C LYS A 8 0.11 -8.81 14.32
N GLU A 9 -0.96 -8.42 13.66
CA GLU A 9 -1.23 -8.92 12.31
C GLU A 9 -0.49 -8.02 11.31
N PRO A 10 0.26 -8.58 10.34
CA PRO A 10 1.10 -7.82 9.41
C PRO A 10 0.34 -6.76 8.59
N GLY A 11 -0.99 -6.90 8.45
CA GLY A 11 -1.87 -5.92 7.81
C GLY A 11 -2.36 -4.74 8.66
N ARG A 12 -1.94 -4.61 9.93
CA ARG A 12 -2.43 -3.57 10.88
C ARG A 12 -1.39 -2.50 11.22
N GLN A 13 -0.45 -2.24 10.33
CA GLN A 13 0.50 -1.15 10.54
C GLN A 13 -0.07 0.19 10.08
N PRO A 14 0.28 1.30 10.76
CA PRO A 14 -0.13 2.62 10.34
C PRO A 14 0.48 2.95 8.97
N ALA A 15 -0.32 3.56 8.11
CA ALA A 15 0.05 3.92 6.75
C ALA A 15 -0.12 5.43 6.56
N LEU A 16 0.92 6.11 6.09
CA LEU A 16 0.88 7.55 5.83
C LEU A 16 0.55 7.78 4.36
N CYS A 17 -0.57 8.46 4.07
CA CYS A 17 -0.89 8.86 2.72
C CYS A 17 0.12 9.91 2.23
N LEU A 18 0.85 9.60 1.16
CA LEU A 18 1.85 10.48 0.56
C LEU A 18 1.22 11.58 -0.32
N LEU A 19 -0.09 11.48 -0.61
CA LEU A 19 -0.83 12.50 -1.36
C LEU A 19 -1.29 13.66 -0.48
N CYS A 20 -1.77 13.36 0.74
CA CYS A 20 -2.35 14.37 1.64
C CYS A 20 -1.71 14.45 3.03
N GLY A 21 -0.78 13.55 3.37
CA GLY A 21 -0.15 13.48 4.69
C GLY A 21 -1.02 12.87 5.80
N THR A 22 -2.22 12.34 5.48
CA THR A 22 -3.09 11.74 6.49
C THR A 22 -2.56 10.37 6.94
N LEU A 23 -2.46 10.18 8.25
CA LEU A 23 -2.13 8.88 8.84
C LEU A 23 -3.37 7.99 8.91
N VAL A 24 -3.46 7.03 7.99
CA VAL A 24 -4.50 5.99 7.99
C VAL A 24 -4.08 4.87 8.94
N ARG A 25 -4.92 4.59 9.92
CA ARG A 25 -4.73 3.45 10.81
C ARG A 25 -5.76 2.38 10.45
N PRO A 26 -5.38 1.30 9.75
CA PRO A 26 -6.28 0.18 9.53
C PRO A 26 -6.74 -0.40 10.88
N CYS A 27 -7.95 -0.05 11.33
CA CYS A 27 -8.59 -0.67 12.49
C CYS A 27 -9.61 -1.70 11.99
N CYS A 28 -9.69 -2.78 12.75
CA CYS A 28 -10.74 -3.77 12.71
C CYS A 28 -12.12 -3.12 12.43
N SER A 29 -12.70 -3.41 11.26
CA SER A 29 -14.12 -3.20 10.92
C SER A 29 -14.57 -1.88 10.25
N THR A 30 -13.76 -1.20 9.44
CA THR A 30 -14.34 -0.35 8.37
C THR A 30 -14.20 -1.05 7.02
N THR A 31 -14.65 -2.31 6.98
CA THR A 31 -14.83 -3.02 5.71
C THR A 31 -16.11 -2.50 5.06
N VAL A 32 -15.98 -1.46 4.24
CA VAL A 32 -17.07 -1.09 3.33
C VAL A 32 -17.19 -2.22 2.31
N ARG A 33 -18.32 -2.94 2.34
CA ARG A 33 -18.66 -3.93 1.32
C ARG A 33 -19.09 -3.20 0.07
N THR A 34 -18.23 -3.18 -0.95
CA THR A 34 -18.55 -2.59 -2.25
C THR A 34 -18.92 -3.70 -3.22
N TYR A 35 -20.11 -3.62 -3.81
CA TYR A 35 -20.51 -4.52 -4.88
C TYR A 35 -19.76 -4.16 -6.15
N ILE A 36 -19.05 -5.12 -6.73
CA ILE A 36 -18.32 -4.92 -7.99
C ILE A 36 -19.12 -5.62 -9.10
N PRO A 37 -19.80 -4.87 -9.99
CA PRO A 37 -20.62 -5.47 -11.05
C PRO A 37 -19.84 -6.39 -11.99
N ALA A 38 -18.57 -6.09 -12.24
CA ALA A 38 -17.70 -6.87 -13.12
C ALA A 38 -17.34 -8.26 -12.57
N LEU A 39 -17.42 -8.45 -11.26
CA LEU A 39 -17.10 -9.71 -10.58
C LEU A 39 -18.33 -10.37 -9.95
N GLN A 40 -19.49 -9.68 -9.97
CA GLN A 40 -20.73 -10.12 -9.32
C GLN A 40 -20.55 -10.48 -7.83
N GLU A 41 -19.58 -9.84 -7.17
CA GLU A 41 -19.15 -10.14 -5.80
C GLU A 41 -19.05 -8.88 -4.94
N TYR A 42 -19.20 -9.05 -3.62
CA TYR A 42 -18.98 -7.99 -2.64
C TYR A 42 -17.54 -8.06 -2.12
N TYR A 43 -16.76 -7.02 -2.38
CA TYR A 43 -15.40 -6.89 -1.88
C TYR A 43 -15.36 -6.06 -0.59
N GLN A 44 -14.52 -6.48 0.36
CA GLN A 44 -14.23 -5.71 1.56
C GLN A 44 -13.08 -4.75 1.26
N LEU A 45 -13.37 -3.45 1.18
CA LEU A 45 -12.35 -2.42 1.07
C LEU A 45 -11.74 -2.17 2.46
N GLY A 46 -10.41 -2.16 2.56
CA GLY A 46 -9.72 -1.71 3.76
C GLY A 46 -9.68 -0.18 3.86
N ASP A 47 -9.39 0.35 5.05
CA ASP A 47 -9.35 1.79 5.34
C ASP A 47 -8.45 2.58 4.35
N CYS A 48 -7.35 2.00 3.89
CA CYS A 48 -6.48 2.62 2.87
C CYS A 48 -7.14 2.69 1.49
N ASN A 49 -7.92 1.69 1.08
CA ASN A 49 -8.64 1.72 -0.19
C ASN A 49 -9.76 2.77 -0.16
N GLN A 50 -10.48 2.87 0.97
CA GLN A 50 -11.48 3.93 1.15
C GLN A 50 -10.81 5.31 1.08
N HIS A 51 -9.70 5.50 1.80
CA HIS A 51 -8.97 6.75 1.75
C HIS A 51 -8.43 7.06 0.35
N ALA A 52 -7.95 6.05 -0.40
CA ALA A 52 -7.51 6.23 -1.78
C ALA A 52 -8.66 6.71 -2.68
N LEU A 53 -9.87 6.19 -2.49
CA LEU A 53 -11.05 6.62 -3.22
C LEU A 53 -11.41 8.09 -2.92
N GLU A 54 -11.40 8.47 -1.65
CA GLU A 54 -11.75 9.83 -1.20
C GLU A 54 -10.66 10.86 -1.50
N CYS A 55 -9.38 10.52 -1.32
CA CYS A 55 -8.25 11.44 -1.42
C CYS A 55 -7.66 11.52 -2.82
N GLY A 56 -7.61 10.40 -3.55
CA GLY A 56 -6.89 10.28 -4.82
C GLY A 56 -7.73 9.67 -5.94
N GLY A 57 -9.05 9.64 -5.80
CA GLY A 57 -9.96 9.15 -6.85
C GLY A 57 -9.78 7.68 -7.19
N GLY A 58 -9.29 6.87 -6.25
CA GLY A 58 -9.00 5.44 -6.44
C GLY A 58 -7.50 5.13 -6.55
N LEU A 59 -6.66 6.15 -6.73
CA LEU A 59 -5.20 6.04 -6.56
C LEU A 59 -4.81 6.40 -5.12
N GLY A 60 -3.97 5.57 -4.50
CA GLY A 60 -3.45 5.85 -3.17
C GLY A 60 -1.99 5.48 -3.05
N LEU A 61 -1.19 6.37 -2.49
CA LEU A 61 0.22 6.12 -2.19
C LEU A 61 0.39 6.17 -0.68
N PHE A 62 0.79 5.05 -0.08
CA PHE A 62 0.85 4.91 1.36
C PHE A 62 2.21 4.43 1.82
N LEU A 63 2.89 5.22 2.65
CA LEU A 63 4.10 4.76 3.34
C LEU A 63 3.70 3.91 4.55
N LEU A 64 4.09 2.64 4.52
CA LEU A 64 3.98 1.72 5.65
C LEU A 64 5.08 2.04 6.65
N ILE A 65 4.73 2.65 7.78
CA ILE A 65 5.72 3.28 8.67
C ILE A 65 6.63 2.23 9.34
N LYS A 66 6.16 1.01 9.60
CA LYS A 66 6.98 0.00 10.27
C LYS A 66 7.95 -0.69 9.32
N SER A 67 7.59 -0.80 8.04
CA SER A 67 8.44 -1.43 7.04
C SER A 67 9.25 -0.46 6.19
N SER A 68 8.90 0.83 6.21
CA SER A 68 9.34 1.88 5.28
C SER A 68 8.95 1.65 3.81
N THR A 69 8.21 0.59 3.50
CA THR A 69 7.74 0.27 2.14
C THR A 69 6.62 1.21 1.72
N VAL A 70 6.52 1.50 0.42
CA VAL A 70 5.37 2.24 -0.12
C VAL A 70 4.37 1.24 -0.71
N LEU A 71 3.13 1.29 -0.25
CA LEU A 71 1.99 0.60 -0.82
C LEU A 71 1.30 1.52 -1.84
N VAL A 72 1.25 1.06 -3.09
CA VAL A 72 0.53 1.74 -4.17
C VAL A 72 -0.79 1.02 -4.36
N LEU A 73 -1.90 1.74 -4.21
CA LEU A 73 -3.26 1.26 -4.45
C LEU A 73 -3.79 1.90 -5.72
N ARG A 74 -4.42 1.09 -6.56
CA ARG A 74 -5.20 1.56 -7.70
C ARG A 74 -6.44 0.70 -7.86
N ASP A 75 -7.60 1.28 -7.62
CA ASP A 75 -8.88 0.58 -7.58
C ASP A 75 -8.83 -0.63 -6.61
N GLN A 76 -8.87 -1.84 -7.17
CA GLN A 76 -8.83 -3.12 -6.43
C GLN A 76 -7.45 -3.78 -6.47
N ARG A 77 -6.46 -3.13 -7.09
CA ARG A 77 -5.10 -3.64 -7.23
C ARG A 77 -4.18 -2.93 -6.26
N TYR A 78 -3.19 -3.66 -5.78
CA TYR A 78 -2.10 -3.09 -5.00
C TYR A 78 -0.76 -3.63 -5.48
N CYS A 79 0.28 -2.84 -5.26
CA CYS A 79 1.66 -3.29 -5.38
C CYS A 79 2.53 -2.60 -4.33
N GLU A 80 3.64 -3.23 -4.01
CA GLU A 80 4.67 -2.65 -3.15
C GLU A 80 5.72 -1.97 -4.01
N TYR A 81 6.06 -0.74 -3.64
CA TYR A 81 7.16 0.02 -4.17
C TYR A 81 8.25 0.14 -3.08
N PRO A 82 9.54 0.04 -3.45
CA PRO A 82 10.63 0.16 -2.49
C PRO A 82 10.58 1.46 -1.70
N SER A 83 11.19 1.48 -0.51
CA SER A 83 11.17 2.68 0.34
C SER A 83 11.67 3.91 -0.41
N ILE A 84 10.92 5.02 -0.32
CA ILE A 84 11.37 6.34 -0.75
C ILE A 84 12.32 6.97 0.28
N TYR A 85 12.49 6.33 1.44
CA TYR A 85 13.40 6.73 2.51
C TYR A 85 14.61 5.80 2.56
N LEU A 86 15.78 6.37 2.36
CA LEU A 86 17.06 5.66 2.35
C LEU A 86 17.98 6.22 3.43
N ASP A 87 18.89 5.41 3.94
CA ASP A 87 19.91 5.94 4.84
C ASP A 87 20.95 6.80 4.10
N ALA A 88 21.92 7.31 4.86
CA ALA A 88 23.01 8.16 4.35
C ALA A 88 23.88 7.48 3.26
N HIS A 89 23.82 6.16 3.13
CA HIS A 89 24.55 5.40 2.11
C HIS A 89 23.66 5.00 0.92
N GLY A 90 22.38 5.39 0.92
CA GLY A 90 21.44 5.03 -0.13
C GLY A 90 20.86 3.62 0.01
N GLU A 91 21.02 2.97 1.18
CA GLU A 91 20.46 1.64 1.41
C GLU A 91 19.05 1.73 2.02
N GLU A 92 18.25 0.70 1.76
CA GLU A 92 16.98 0.48 2.45
C GLU A 92 17.22 -0.10 3.85
N ASP A 93 16.33 0.24 4.78
CA ASP A 93 16.21 -0.43 6.08
C ASP A 93 14.84 -1.09 6.18
N ARG A 94 14.69 -2.22 5.49
CA ARG A 94 13.44 -2.99 5.45
C ARG A 94 13.05 -3.41 6.86
N GLU A 95 11.76 -3.25 7.19
CA GLU A 95 11.24 -3.54 8.55
C GLU A 95 11.92 -2.71 9.66
N LEU A 96 12.70 -1.68 9.29
CA LEU A 96 13.45 -0.81 10.20
C LEU A 96 14.33 -1.59 11.20
N LEU A 97 14.84 -2.75 10.79
CA LEU A 97 15.57 -3.66 11.68
C LEU A 97 16.93 -3.12 12.10
N ARG A 98 17.59 -2.33 11.24
CA ARG A 98 18.91 -1.77 11.51
C ARG A 98 18.80 -0.49 12.36
N GLY A 99 17.63 0.15 12.37
CA GLY A 99 17.34 1.35 13.13
C GLY A 99 18.12 2.56 12.64
N ARG A 100 18.50 2.60 11.35
CA ARG A 100 19.27 3.73 10.80
C ARG A 100 18.35 4.91 10.50
N PRO A 101 18.79 6.16 10.71
CA PRO A 101 18.04 7.32 10.23
C PRO A 101 17.87 7.24 8.71
N LEU A 102 16.63 7.36 8.25
CA LEU A 102 16.29 7.38 6.84
C LEU A 102 15.89 8.78 6.40
N TYR A 103 16.23 9.12 5.16
CA TYR A 103 16.04 10.42 4.54
C TYR A 103 15.30 10.24 3.22
N LEU A 104 14.47 11.23 2.87
CA LEU A 104 13.73 11.21 1.62
C LEU A 104 14.69 11.25 0.42
N SER A 105 14.66 10.19 -0.38
CA SER A 105 15.30 10.15 -1.69
C SER A 105 14.40 10.83 -2.70
N HIS A 106 14.76 12.07 -3.07
CA HIS A 106 14.04 12.84 -4.09
C HIS A 106 13.99 12.07 -5.42
N HIS A 107 15.06 11.36 -5.78
CA HIS A 107 15.10 10.52 -6.98
C HIS A 107 14.03 9.43 -6.95
N ARG A 108 13.96 8.62 -5.89
CA ARG A 108 12.94 7.55 -5.78
C ARG A 108 11.52 8.12 -5.70
N TYR A 109 11.37 9.26 -5.02
CA TYR A 109 10.08 9.94 -4.95
C TYR A 109 9.59 10.39 -6.33
N GLN A 110 10.45 11.02 -7.14
CA GLN A 110 10.11 11.40 -8.52
C GLN A 110 9.78 10.17 -9.36
N GLN A 111 10.57 9.10 -9.28
CA GLN A 111 10.27 7.84 -9.98
C GLN A 111 8.91 7.25 -9.61
N LEU A 112 8.53 7.30 -8.33
CA LEU A 112 7.21 6.86 -7.88
C LEU A 112 6.10 7.74 -8.50
N LEU A 113 6.29 9.06 -8.51
CA LEU A 113 5.33 9.97 -9.14
C LEU A 113 5.22 9.74 -10.66
N ASP A 114 6.34 9.52 -11.35
CA ASP A 114 6.34 9.21 -12.78
C ASP A 114 5.58 7.92 -13.07
N LEU A 115 5.84 6.85 -12.30
CA LEU A 115 5.15 5.57 -12.49
C LEU A 115 3.64 5.67 -12.25
N THR A 116 3.23 6.51 -11.30
CA THR A 116 1.81 6.69 -10.93
C THR A 116 1.08 7.60 -11.91
N THR A 117 1.75 8.58 -12.51
CA THR A 117 1.18 9.52 -13.49
C THR A 117 1.16 8.98 -14.92
N THR A 118 2.15 8.17 -15.30
CA THR A 118 2.31 7.67 -16.69
C THR A 118 1.51 6.41 -17.03
N ALA A 119 0.55 6.00 -16.19
CA ALA A 119 -0.18 4.75 -16.40
C ALA A 119 0.72 3.50 -16.44
N SER A 120 1.96 3.55 -15.92
CA SER A 120 2.87 2.38 -15.90
C SER A 120 2.37 1.23 -15.01
N PHE A 121 1.41 1.48 -14.12
CA PHE A 121 0.64 0.45 -13.39
C PHE A 121 -0.63 -0.04 -14.13
N ASP A 122 -0.96 0.51 -15.31
CA ASP A 122 -2.01 0.03 -16.21
C ASP A 122 -1.55 -1.08 -17.15
N HIS A 123 -0.28 -1.49 -17.08
CA HIS A 123 0.18 -2.69 -17.77
C HIS A 123 -0.44 -3.92 -17.10
N ASN A 124 -1.67 -4.18 -17.53
CA ASN A 124 -2.38 -5.43 -17.50
C ASN A 124 -1.58 -6.44 -18.34
N THR A 125 -0.42 -6.86 -17.86
CA THR A 125 0.27 -8.01 -18.40
C THR A 125 -0.60 -9.21 -18.03
N ARG A 126 -1.37 -9.69 -19.01
CA ARG A 126 -2.19 -10.93 -18.98
C ARG A 126 -1.48 -12.15 -18.39
N THR A 127 -0.17 -12.08 -18.16
CA THR A 127 0.68 -13.14 -17.61
C THR A 127 0.63 -13.28 -16.08
N LEU A 128 0.18 -12.30 -15.29
CA LEU A 128 0.09 -12.45 -13.82
C LEU A 128 -1.19 -13.15 -13.32
N ALA A 129 -2.17 -13.38 -14.20
CA ALA A 129 -3.37 -14.15 -13.86
C ALA A 129 -3.08 -15.65 -13.60
N ILE A 130 -1.90 -16.15 -13.99
CA ILE A 130 -1.54 -17.57 -13.86
C ILE A 130 -0.70 -17.85 -12.59
N THR A 131 -0.07 -16.85 -11.95
CA THR A 131 0.77 -17.11 -10.77
C THR A 131 0.06 -16.92 -9.43
N LEU A 132 -1.04 -16.14 -9.37
CA LEU A 132 -1.77 -15.91 -8.11
C LEU A 132 -2.88 -16.93 -7.82
N ALA A 133 -3.14 -17.90 -8.71
CA ALA A 133 -4.16 -18.92 -8.51
C ALA A 133 -3.65 -20.20 -7.80
N THR A 134 -2.35 -20.34 -7.54
CA THR A 134 -1.79 -21.60 -6.99
C THR A 134 -1.17 -21.53 -5.60
N ASN A 135 -1.14 -20.38 -4.92
CA ASN A 135 -0.50 -20.30 -3.59
C ASN A 135 -1.34 -19.60 -2.50
N TRP A 136 -2.67 -19.72 -2.54
CA TRP A 136 -3.54 -19.29 -1.42
C TRP A 136 -3.82 -20.38 -0.38
N HIS A 137 -2.99 -21.42 -0.33
CA HIS A 137 -3.04 -22.45 0.70
C HIS A 137 -1.67 -22.74 1.30
N VAL A 138 -1.04 -21.76 1.97
CA VAL A 138 -0.17 -22.08 3.12
C VAL A 138 -0.22 -20.93 4.12
N TYR A 139 -0.60 -21.30 5.36
CA TYR A 139 -0.75 -20.55 6.61
C TYR A 139 -2.09 -19.89 6.89
#